data_AF-A0A2D4ERZ1-F1
#
_entry.id   AF-A0A2D4ERZ1-F1
#
_cell.length_a   1.000
_cell.length_b   1.000
_cell.length_c   1.000
_cell.angle_alpha   90.00
_cell.angle_beta   90.00
_cell.angle_gamma   90.00
#
_symmetry.space_group_name_H-M   'P 1'
#
loop_
_entity.id
_entity.type
_entity.pdbx_description
1 polymer ?
#
loop_
_entity_poly.entity_id
_entity_poly.type
_entity_poly.pdbx_seq_one_letter_code
_entity_poly.pdbx_strand_id
1 'polypeptide(L)'
;MSFRSMFQDVRDAVDWVHYKGSLKEKTVENLHKYVVKDGKLPLLLSRMNEVGKVFLATNSDYKYTDKIMTYLFDFPYGPKPGSSHRPWLSYFDLILVDARKPLFFGEGTVLRQVDTVTGKLKIGTYTGPLQHGIVYSGGSSDTVCDLLGAKGKDILYIGDHIFGDILKSKKRQGWRTFLVIPELAQELHVWTDKSCLFEELQSLDIFLAELYKHLDSSSNERPDI
;
A
#
# COMPACT_ATOMS: atom_id res chain seq x y z
N MET A 1 16.02 -32.28 -4.16
CA MET A 1 15.41 -30.94 -4.11
C MET A 1 13.90 -31.12 -3.94
N SER A 2 13.30 -30.59 -2.88
CA SER A 2 11.84 -30.68 -2.65
C SER A 2 11.13 -29.42 -3.15
N PHE A 3 9.82 -29.47 -3.43
CA PHE A 3 9.06 -28.26 -3.77
C PHE A 3 9.15 -27.18 -2.68
N ARG A 4 9.18 -27.59 -1.41
CA ARG A 4 9.34 -26.67 -0.28
C ARG A 4 10.71 -25.97 -0.28
N SER A 5 11.79 -26.72 -0.53
CA SER A 5 13.13 -26.11 -0.58
C SER A 5 13.25 -25.18 -1.79
N MET A 6 12.75 -25.58 -2.95
CA MET A 6 12.75 -24.73 -4.15
C MET A 6 11.94 -23.44 -3.94
N PHE A 7 10.78 -23.52 -3.28
CA PHE A 7 10.00 -22.33 -2.89
C PHE A 7 10.82 -21.41 -1.98
N GLN A 8 11.54 -21.96 -1.00
CA GLN A 8 12.38 -21.17 -0.10
C GLN A 8 13.52 -20.49 -0.85
N ASP A 9 14.19 -21.19 -1.77
CA ASP A 9 15.25 -20.62 -2.60
C ASP A 9 14.75 -19.44 -3.44
N VAL A 10 13.55 -19.56 -4.03
CA VAL A 10 12.91 -18.46 -4.78
C VAL A 10 12.56 -17.29 -3.86
N ARG A 11 11.98 -17.56 -2.69
CA ARG A 11 11.64 -16.53 -1.70
C ARG A 11 12.87 -15.74 -1.27
N ASP A 12 13.94 -16.45 -0.90
CA ASP A 12 15.20 -15.86 -0.44
C ASP A 12 15.87 -15.07 -1.57
N ALA A 13 15.80 -15.55 -2.81
CA ALA A 13 16.32 -14.83 -3.98
C ALA A 13 15.55 -13.53 -4.25
N VAL A 14 14.22 -13.54 -4.16
CA VAL A 14 13.41 -12.32 -4.32
C VAL A 14 13.75 -11.31 -3.23
N ASP A 15 13.84 -11.75 -1.97
CA ASP A 15 14.24 -10.89 -0.85
C ASP A 15 15.66 -10.34 -1.08
N TRP A 16 16.61 -11.18 -1.50
CA TRP A 16 17.97 -10.76 -1.80
C TRP A 16 18.02 -9.68 -2.88
N VAL A 17 17.28 -9.84 -3.98
CA VAL A 17 17.25 -8.88 -5.08
C VAL A 17 16.74 -7.51 -4.63
N HIS A 18 15.77 -7.46 -3.70
CA HIS A 18 15.20 -6.20 -3.19
C HIS A 18 16.07 -5.51 -2.13
N TYR A 19 16.79 -6.27 -1.29
CA TYR A 19 17.54 -5.72 -0.16
C TYR A 19 19.06 -5.61 -0.39
N LYS A 20 19.64 -6.51 -1.17
CA LYS A 20 21.10 -6.64 -1.36
C LYS A 20 21.53 -6.60 -2.83
N GLY A 21 20.64 -6.92 -3.76
CA GLY A 21 20.89 -6.89 -5.19
C GLY A 21 20.74 -5.50 -5.82
N SER A 22 20.69 -5.46 -7.14
CA SER A 22 20.70 -4.22 -7.93
C SER A 22 19.30 -3.73 -8.36
N LEU A 23 18.21 -4.28 -7.83
CA LEU A 23 16.86 -3.92 -8.29
C LEU A 23 16.58 -2.43 -8.06
N LYS A 24 16.73 -1.96 -6.82
CA LYS A 24 16.48 -0.56 -6.45
C LYS A 24 17.37 0.41 -7.24
N GLU A 25 18.63 0.05 -7.46
CA GLU A 25 19.57 0.83 -8.27
C GLU A 25 19.07 0.98 -9.70
N LYS A 26 18.81 -0.14 -10.40
CA LYS A 26 18.31 -0.16 -11.78
C LYS A 26 16.96 0.52 -11.95
N THR A 27 16.08 0.44 -10.95
CA THR A 27 14.80 1.16 -10.96
C THR A 27 15.02 2.67 -10.90
N VAL A 28 15.88 3.13 -10.00
CA VAL A 28 16.18 4.56 -9.81
C VAL A 28 16.91 5.17 -11.01
N GLU A 29 17.78 4.40 -11.67
CA GLU A 29 18.47 4.84 -12.89
C GLU A 29 17.50 5.15 -14.04
N ASN A 30 16.31 4.55 -14.04
CA ASN A 30 15.32 4.75 -15.10
C ASN A 30 13.88 4.76 -14.55
N LEU A 31 13.56 5.79 -13.77
CA LEU A 31 12.24 5.90 -13.13
C LEU A 31 11.11 6.08 -14.14
N HIS A 32 11.33 6.76 -15.27
CA HIS A 32 10.30 6.94 -16.30
C HIS A 32 9.83 5.63 -16.93
N LYS A 33 10.70 4.63 -17.01
CA LYS A 33 10.34 3.30 -17.52
C LYS A 33 9.57 2.47 -16.51
N TYR A 34 9.85 2.63 -15.22
CA TYR A 34 9.42 1.68 -14.18
C TYR A 34 8.38 2.24 -13.20
N VAL A 35 8.19 3.56 -13.13
CA VAL A 35 7.33 4.20 -12.13
C VAL A 35 6.34 5.12 -12.82
N VAL A 36 5.05 4.86 -12.63
CA VAL A 36 3.98 5.74 -13.09
C VAL A 36 4.06 7.08 -12.36
N LYS A 37 3.97 8.17 -13.11
CA LYS A 37 4.07 9.54 -12.59
C LYS A 37 2.82 10.33 -12.97
N ASP A 38 2.17 10.94 -11.98
CA ASP A 38 0.91 11.67 -12.17
C ASP A 38 0.95 13.04 -11.48
N GLY A 39 0.82 14.11 -12.26
CA GLY A 39 0.81 15.51 -11.78
C GLY A 39 -0.38 15.86 -10.90
N LYS A 40 -1.39 14.98 -10.78
CA LYS A 40 -2.54 15.14 -9.87
C LYS A 40 -2.22 14.73 -8.43
N LEU A 41 -1.14 13.99 -8.18
CA LEU A 41 -0.77 13.54 -6.83
C LEU A 41 -0.51 14.72 -5.87
N PRO A 42 0.31 15.74 -6.22
CA PRO A 42 0.49 16.92 -5.37
C PRO A 42 -0.81 17.66 -5.06
N LEU A 43 -1.74 17.74 -6.03
CA LEU A 43 -3.05 18.37 -5.86
C LEU A 43 -3.92 17.62 -4.84
N LEU A 44 -3.97 16.30 -4.94
CA LEU A 44 -4.78 15.49 -4.04
C LEU A 44 -4.28 15.63 -2.60
N LEU A 45 -2.98 15.50 -2.38
CA LEU A 45 -2.39 15.59 -1.04
C LEU A 45 -2.48 17.01 -0.47
N SER A 46 -2.35 18.05 -1.29
CA SER A 46 -2.56 19.42 -0.79
C SER A 46 -3.99 19.62 -0.29
N ARG A 47 -4.99 19.09 -1.01
CA ARG A 47 -6.40 19.17 -0.60
C ARG A 47 -6.71 18.34 0.64
N MET A 48 -6.04 17.21 0.82
CA MET A 48 -6.16 16.43 2.07
C MET A 48 -5.62 17.23 3.27
N ASN A 49 -4.50 17.93 3.11
CA ASN A 49 -3.93 18.80 4.14
C ASN A 49 -4.81 20.03 4.48
N GLU A 50 -5.73 20.43 3.60
CA GLU A 50 -6.68 21.53 3.88
C GLU A 50 -7.75 21.12 4.92
N VAL A 51 -8.05 19.83 5.03
CA VAL A 51 -9.18 19.32 5.83
C VAL A 51 -8.76 18.30 6.90
N GLY A 52 -7.50 17.89 6.92
CA GLY A 52 -6.99 16.89 7.84
C GLY A 52 -5.47 16.81 7.82
N LYS A 53 -4.94 15.79 8.50
CA LYS A 53 -3.50 15.50 8.52
C LYS A 53 -3.17 14.39 7.53
N VAL A 54 -2.01 14.48 6.89
CA VAL A 54 -1.52 13.48 5.93
C VAL A 54 -0.25 12.85 6.46
N PHE A 55 -0.15 11.53 6.41
CA PHE A 55 1.06 10.82 6.83
C PHE A 55 1.50 9.74 5.85
N LEU A 56 2.79 9.44 5.87
CA LEU A 56 3.38 8.31 5.15
C LEU A 56 3.86 7.27 6.16
N ALA A 57 3.48 6.01 5.96
CA ALA A 57 4.00 4.85 6.71
C ALA A 57 4.36 3.74 5.73
N THR A 58 5.65 3.62 5.39
CA THR A 58 6.16 2.72 4.35
C THR A 58 7.17 1.71 4.91
N ASN A 59 7.20 0.50 4.32
CA ASN A 59 8.19 -0.53 4.67
C ASN A 59 9.56 -0.26 4.05
N SER A 60 9.64 0.63 3.05
CA SER A 60 10.89 1.02 2.41
C SER A 60 11.78 1.83 3.35
N ASP A 61 13.09 1.75 3.14
CA ASP A 61 14.07 2.61 3.80
C ASP A 61 13.96 4.07 3.33
N TYR A 62 14.57 5.00 4.08
CA TYR A 62 14.50 6.43 3.75
C TYR A 62 15.14 6.77 2.41
N LYS A 63 16.30 6.21 2.07
CA LYS A 63 17.03 6.59 0.85
C LYS A 63 16.25 6.22 -0.41
N TYR A 64 15.63 5.05 -0.41
CA TYR A 64 14.79 4.63 -1.52
C TYR A 64 13.48 5.44 -1.56
N THR A 65 12.84 5.64 -0.41
CA THR A 65 11.65 6.48 -0.27
C THR A 65 11.90 7.88 -0.83
N ASP A 66 12.99 8.54 -0.44
CA ASP A 66 13.34 9.89 -0.86
C ASP A 66 13.54 10.00 -2.38
N LYS A 67 14.22 9.02 -3.00
CA LYS A 67 14.40 8.98 -4.46
C LYS A 67 13.08 8.82 -5.21
N ILE A 68 12.23 7.87 -4.78
CA ILE A 68 10.94 7.62 -5.42
C ILE A 68 10.01 8.81 -5.23
N MET A 69 9.88 9.33 -4.00
CA MET A 69 9.01 10.45 -3.71
C MET A 69 9.49 11.74 -4.38
N THR A 70 10.79 11.99 -4.46
CA THR A 70 11.31 13.13 -5.24
C THR A 70 10.90 13.01 -6.70
N TYR A 71 11.03 11.83 -7.32
CA TYR A 71 10.57 11.63 -8.69
C TYR A 71 9.05 11.80 -8.86
N LEU A 72 8.23 11.30 -7.93
CA LEU A 72 6.78 11.42 -7.98
C LEU A 72 6.29 12.88 -7.89
N PHE A 73 7.09 13.77 -7.31
CA PHE A 73 6.76 15.20 -7.15
C PHE A 73 7.56 16.12 -8.06
N ASP A 74 8.50 15.59 -8.85
CA ASP A 74 9.36 16.34 -9.76
C ASP A 74 8.56 16.85 -10.99
N PHE A 75 7.85 17.95 -10.76
CA PHE A 75 7.13 18.72 -11.76
C PHE A 75 7.60 20.18 -11.69
N PRO A 76 7.48 20.97 -12.77
CA PRO A 76 7.83 22.39 -12.74
C PRO A 76 6.83 23.25 -11.94
N TYR A 77 5.95 22.63 -11.16
CA TYR A 77 4.91 23.26 -10.37
C TYR A 77 4.63 22.47 -9.08
N GLY A 78 3.95 23.10 -8.12
CA GLY A 78 3.50 22.48 -6.87
C GLY A 78 2.16 21.74 -7.02
N PRO A 79 1.13 22.04 -6.21
CA PRO A 79 -0.18 21.39 -6.32
C PRO A 79 -0.90 21.57 -7.66
N LYS A 80 -0.66 22.67 -8.36
CA LYS A 80 -1.30 22.97 -9.66
C LYS A 80 -0.37 23.72 -10.59
N PRO A 81 -0.53 23.65 -11.92
CA PRO A 81 0.23 24.46 -12.86
C PRO A 81 0.23 25.95 -12.46
N GLY A 82 1.41 26.56 -12.46
CA GLY A 82 1.61 27.96 -12.03
C GLY A 82 1.89 28.15 -10.53
N SER A 83 1.75 27.13 -9.68
CA SER A 83 2.19 27.19 -8.28
C SER A 83 3.67 26.79 -8.14
N SER A 84 4.38 27.38 -7.17
CA SER A 84 5.79 27.03 -6.91
C SER A 84 5.94 25.56 -6.53
N HIS A 85 6.94 24.90 -7.12
CA HIS A 85 7.34 23.55 -6.73
C HIS A 85 7.66 23.49 -5.23
N ARG A 86 7.28 22.38 -4.58
CA ARG A 86 7.55 22.14 -3.15
C ARG A 86 8.12 20.74 -2.96
N PRO A 87 9.09 20.55 -2.03
CA PRO A 87 9.60 19.23 -1.71
C PRO A 87 8.49 18.27 -1.25
N TRP A 88 8.60 16.99 -1.60
CA TRP A 88 7.60 15.98 -1.24
C TRP A 88 7.33 15.90 0.26
N LEU A 89 8.35 16.13 1.10
CA LEU A 89 8.23 16.11 2.56
C LEU A 89 7.17 17.11 3.07
N SER A 90 7.02 18.25 2.39
CA SER A 90 6.08 19.31 2.79
C SER A 90 4.60 18.93 2.65
N TYR A 91 4.29 17.80 2.02
CA TYR A 91 2.93 17.30 1.85
C TYR A 91 2.49 16.37 2.98
N PHE A 92 3.35 16.08 3.96
CA PHE A 92 3.09 15.16 5.05
C PHE A 92 3.35 15.81 6.41
N ASP A 93 2.39 15.67 7.34
CA ASP A 93 2.54 16.04 8.74
C ASP A 93 3.43 15.06 9.51
N LEU A 94 3.45 13.79 9.07
CA LEU A 94 4.26 12.73 9.67
C LEU A 94 4.79 11.80 8.58
N ILE A 95 6.10 11.54 8.61
CA ILE A 95 6.76 10.63 7.67
C ILE A 95 7.43 9.52 8.48
N LEU A 96 7.07 8.27 8.20
CA LEU A 96 7.58 7.09 8.85
C LEU A 96 8.01 6.05 7.79
N VAL A 97 9.28 5.66 7.85
CA VAL A 97 9.91 4.65 7.00
C VAL A 97 10.20 3.39 7.81
N ASP A 98 10.64 2.32 7.14
CA ASP A 98 10.95 1.03 7.79
C ASP A 98 9.83 0.54 8.73
N ALA A 99 8.56 0.72 8.36
CA ALA A 99 7.42 0.44 9.25
C ALA A 99 7.30 -1.03 9.66
N ARG A 100 7.83 -1.97 8.86
CA ARG A 100 7.74 -3.43 9.05
C ARG A 100 6.31 -3.94 9.21
N LYS A 101 5.37 -3.42 8.42
CA LYS A 101 4.01 -3.96 8.32
C LYS A 101 4.08 -5.45 7.91
N PRO A 102 3.28 -6.35 8.53
CA PRO A 102 2.15 -6.06 9.41
C PRO A 102 2.48 -5.91 10.91
N LEU A 103 3.73 -6.10 11.34
CA LEU A 103 4.14 -6.00 12.75
C LEU A 103 3.82 -4.63 13.33
N PHE A 104 3.95 -3.59 12.50
CA PHE A 104 3.57 -2.21 12.76
C PHE A 104 2.20 -2.03 13.45
N PHE A 105 1.19 -2.81 13.05
CA PHE A 105 -0.18 -2.71 13.58
C PHE A 105 -0.39 -3.48 14.89
N GLY A 106 0.68 -4.07 15.45
CA GLY A 106 0.71 -4.67 16.78
C GLY A 106 1.78 -4.00 17.63
N GLU A 107 2.74 -4.80 18.12
CA GLU A 107 3.84 -4.31 18.96
C GLU A 107 4.80 -3.35 18.22
N GLY A 108 4.86 -3.42 16.90
CA GLY A 108 5.77 -2.60 16.11
C GLY A 108 7.24 -2.85 16.42
N THR A 109 8.05 -1.80 16.33
CA THR A 109 9.47 -1.79 16.65
C THR A 109 9.85 -0.51 17.39
N VAL A 110 11.08 -0.43 17.89
CA VAL A 110 11.59 0.79 18.51
C VAL A 110 11.48 1.98 17.55
N LEU A 111 10.92 3.09 18.01
CA LEU A 111 10.86 4.33 17.25
C LEU A 111 12.24 4.99 17.16
N ARG A 112 12.69 5.27 15.94
CA ARG A 112 13.98 5.91 15.65
C ARG A 112 13.78 7.18 14.83
N GLN A 113 14.78 8.05 14.85
CA GLN A 113 14.83 9.23 13.98
C GLN A 113 15.83 9.01 12.85
N VAL A 114 15.44 9.37 11.63
CA VAL A 114 16.33 9.41 10.46
C VAL A 114 17.10 10.73 10.46
N ASP A 115 18.41 10.66 10.25
CA ASP A 115 19.20 11.79 9.77
C ASP A 115 18.99 11.91 8.25
N THR A 116 18.19 12.90 7.84
CA THR A 116 17.81 13.08 6.44
C THR A 116 18.97 13.51 5.54
N VAL A 117 20.07 14.01 6.11
CA VAL A 117 21.28 14.38 5.36
C VAL A 117 22.07 13.14 4.96
N THR A 118 22.26 12.19 5.90
CA THR A 118 23.05 10.97 5.65
C THR A 118 22.20 9.77 5.22
N GLY A 119 20.90 9.84 5.47
CA GLY A 119 19.93 8.75 5.33
C GLY A 119 20.13 7.59 6.31
N LYS A 120 20.87 7.81 7.40
CA LYS A 120 21.12 6.81 8.46
C LYS A 120 20.20 7.08 9.66
N LEU A 121 20.02 6.07 10.50
CA LEU A 121 19.30 6.24 11.76
C LEU A 121 20.22 6.90 12.79
N LYS A 122 19.70 7.91 13.50
CA LYS A 122 20.34 8.45 14.69
C LYS A 122 20.39 7.39 15.78
N ILE A 123 21.44 7.40 16.60
CA ILE A 123 21.61 6.45 17.70
C ILE A 123 20.59 6.75 18.81
N GLY A 124 19.95 5.70 19.34
CA GLY A 124 18.98 5.79 20.43
C GLY A 124 17.53 5.85 19.97
N THR A 125 16.63 5.63 20.93
CA THR A 125 15.17 5.72 20.75
C THR A 125 14.74 7.17 20.72
N TYR A 126 13.84 7.53 19.80
CA TYR A 126 13.28 8.87 19.77
C TYR A 126 12.17 9.01 20.82
N THR A 127 12.29 9.99 21.72
CA THR A 127 11.32 10.28 22.81
C THR A 127 10.80 11.72 22.77
N GLY A 128 11.05 12.44 21.67
CA GLY A 128 10.62 13.83 21.51
C GLY A 128 9.17 13.98 21.01
N PRO A 129 8.64 15.21 20.95
CA PRO A 129 7.33 15.50 20.37
C PRO A 129 7.36 15.44 18.83
N LEU A 130 6.19 15.44 18.18
CA LEU A 130 6.13 15.63 16.73
C LEU A 130 6.75 17.00 16.37
N GLN A 131 7.70 17.01 15.43
CA GLN A 131 8.27 18.25 14.88
C GLN A 131 8.27 18.20 13.36
N HIS A 132 7.97 19.34 12.76
CA HIS A 132 7.97 19.48 11.31
C HIS A 132 9.36 19.16 10.73
N GLY A 133 9.40 18.39 9.65
CA GLY A 133 10.64 17.98 8.98
C GLY A 133 11.39 16.80 9.62
N ILE A 134 10.87 16.23 10.72
CA ILE A 134 11.41 14.95 11.25
C ILE A 134 10.88 13.79 10.41
N VAL A 135 11.79 12.86 10.10
CA VAL A 135 11.45 11.55 9.53
C VAL A 135 11.71 10.47 10.57
N TYR A 136 10.70 9.63 10.80
CA TYR A 136 10.72 8.53 11.75
C TYR A 136 11.03 7.21 11.05
N SER A 137 11.58 6.25 11.79
CA SER A 137 11.82 4.88 11.33
C SER A 137 11.34 3.88 12.38
N GLY A 138 10.68 2.81 11.94
CA GLY A 138 10.12 1.79 12.83
C GLY A 138 8.85 2.24 13.54
N GLY A 139 8.81 2.14 14.87
CA GLY A 139 7.61 2.50 15.65
C GLY A 139 6.44 1.53 15.47
N SER A 140 5.24 1.98 15.83
CA SER A 140 3.98 1.24 15.69
C SER A 140 2.84 2.15 15.21
N SER A 141 1.67 1.58 14.90
CA SER A 141 0.46 2.34 14.59
C SER A 141 0.04 3.27 15.73
N ASP A 142 0.35 2.91 16.97
CA ASP A 142 0.05 3.72 18.15
C ASP A 142 0.89 5.00 18.13
N THR A 143 2.14 4.92 17.67
CA THR A 143 2.99 6.11 17.45
C THR A 143 2.33 7.12 16.51
N VAL A 144 1.68 6.65 15.44
CA VAL A 144 0.96 7.53 14.50
C VAL A 144 -0.27 8.15 15.16
N CYS A 145 -1.03 7.35 15.92
CA CYS A 145 -2.21 7.83 16.64
C CYS A 145 -1.84 8.90 17.67
N ASP A 146 -0.78 8.67 18.44
CA ASP A 146 -0.32 9.57 19.50
C ASP A 146 0.23 10.88 18.93
N LEU A 147 1.11 10.81 17.93
CA LEU A 147 1.74 12.01 17.35
C LEU A 147 0.73 12.86 16.56
N LEU A 148 -0.25 12.24 15.92
CA LEU A 148 -1.29 12.96 15.17
C LEU A 148 -2.51 13.33 16.03
N GLY A 149 -2.63 12.79 17.24
CA GLY A 149 -3.81 12.95 18.09
C GLY A 149 -5.07 12.36 17.46
N ALA A 150 -4.95 11.23 16.77
CA ALA A 150 -6.02 10.59 16.01
C ALA A 150 -6.41 9.25 16.63
N LYS A 151 -7.70 8.89 16.55
CA LYS A 151 -8.16 7.54 16.87
C LYS A 151 -8.28 6.72 15.59
N GLY A 152 -8.32 5.39 15.72
CA GLY A 152 -8.35 4.52 14.56
C GLY A 152 -9.46 4.84 13.54
N LYS A 153 -10.67 5.17 13.99
CA LYS A 153 -11.79 5.51 13.08
C LYS A 153 -11.64 6.85 12.35
N ASP A 154 -10.72 7.70 12.80
CA ASP A 154 -10.40 8.99 12.18
C ASP A 154 -9.39 8.82 11.04
N ILE A 155 -8.69 7.68 11.01
CA ILE A 155 -7.63 7.39 10.04
C ILE A 155 -8.20 6.59 8.85
N LEU A 156 -8.04 7.14 7.65
CA LEU A 156 -8.19 6.42 6.38
C LEU A 156 -6.81 6.01 5.87
N TYR A 157 -6.49 4.72 5.98
CA TYR A 157 -5.23 4.17 5.50
C TYR A 157 -5.36 3.61 4.09
N ILE A 158 -4.50 4.09 3.19
CA ILE A 158 -4.50 3.77 1.77
C ILE A 158 -3.29 2.86 1.50
N GLY A 159 -3.53 1.67 0.94
CA GLY A 159 -2.46 0.72 0.63
C GLY A 159 -2.90 -0.36 -0.35
N ASP A 160 -1.94 -1.11 -0.87
CA ASP A 160 -2.12 -2.17 -1.87
C ASP A 160 -2.02 -3.57 -1.26
N HIS A 161 -1.30 -3.73 -0.14
CA HIS A 161 -1.13 -5.04 0.46
C HIS A 161 -2.38 -5.45 1.27
N ILE A 162 -3.26 -6.27 0.67
CA ILE A 162 -4.54 -6.71 1.28
C ILE A 162 -4.39 -7.24 2.72
N PHE A 163 -3.36 -8.05 3.00
CA PHE A 163 -3.08 -8.54 4.35
C PHE A 163 -2.34 -7.53 5.22
N GLY A 164 -1.19 -7.04 4.73
CA GLY A 164 -0.24 -6.23 5.47
C GLY A 164 -0.77 -4.85 5.84
N ASP A 165 -1.52 -4.22 4.93
CA ASP A 165 -2.04 -2.86 5.06
C ASP A 165 -3.50 -2.85 5.48
N ILE A 166 -4.35 -3.61 4.80
CA ILE A 166 -5.81 -3.48 4.93
C ILE A 166 -6.36 -4.35 6.07
N LEU A 167 -6.16 -5.66 6.01
CA LEU A 167 -6.73 -6.59 7.00
C LEU A 167 -6.18 -6.33 8.41
N LYS A 168 -4.88 -6.07 8.54
CA LYS A 168 -4.23 -5.88 9.84
C LYS A 168 -4.57 -4.54 10.48
N SER A 169 -4.56 -3.45 9.72
CA SER A 169 -5.00 -2.14 10.24
C SER A 169 -6.48 -2.17 10.66
N LYS A 170 -7.33 -2.84 9.88
CA LYS A 170 -8.75 -2.97 10.20
C LYS A 170 -8.99 -3.80 11.46
N LYS A 171 -8.44 -5.01 11.53
CA LYS A 171 -8.70 -5.95 12.64
C LYS A 171 -8.04 -5.55 13.95
N ARG A 172 -6.81 -4.99 13.90
CA ARG A 172 -6.06 -4.66 15.12
C ARG A 172 -6.34 -3.26 15.64
N GLN A 173 -6.51 -2.30 14.73
CA GLN A 173 -6.56 -0.88 15.09
C GLN A 173 -7.89 -0.20 14.75
N GLY A 174 -8.81 -0.90 14.07
CA GLY A 174 -10.11 -0.34 13.69
C GLY A 174 -10.02 0.78 12.66
N TRP A 175 -8.91 0.86 11.90
CA TRP A 175 -8.69 1.91 10.90
C TRP A 175 -9.73 1.84 9.77
N ARG A 176 -10.07 2.98 9.18
CA ARG A 176 -10.76 3.02 7.88
C ARG A 176 -9.72 2.68 6.81
N THR A 177 -10.13 1.97 5.77
CA THR A 177 -9.21 1.37 4.81
C THR A 177 -9.65 1.66 3.38
N PHE A 178 -8.68 2.01 2.55
CA PHE A 178 -8.84 2.15 1.10
C PHE A 178 -7.83 1.21 0.44
N LEU A 179 -8.31 0.21 -0.30
CA LEU A 179 -7.47 -0.73 -1.03
C LEU A 179 -7.23 -0.20 -2.45
N VAL A 180 -5.96 -0.04 -2.81
CA VAL A 180 -5.55 0.24 -4.19
C VAL A 180 -5.36 -1.09 -4.91
N ILE A 181 -6.05 -1.28 -6.03
CA ILE A 181 -5.94 -2.48 -6.88
C ILE A 181 -5.53 -2.00 -8.29
N PRO A 182 -4.23 -1.95 -8.62
CA PRO A 182 -3.76 -1.46 -9.92
C PRO A 182 -4.36 -2.22 -11.12
N GLU A 183 -4.52 -3.53 -10.98
CA GLU A 183 -5.05 -4.43 -12.00
C GLU A 183 -6.52 -4.17 -12.32
N LEU A 184 -7.26 -3.54 -11.38
CA LEU A 184 -8.69 -3.28 -11.54
C LEU A 184 -8.99 -2.40 -12.77
N ALA A 185 -8.05 -1.55 -13.19
CA ALA A 185 -8.20 -0.76 -14.40
C ALA A 185 -8.39 -1.65 -15.65
N GLN A 186 -7.65 -2.75 -15.74
CA GLN A 186 -7.77 -3.71 -16.84
C GLN A 186 -8.91 -4.69 -16.62
N GLU A 187 -9.11 -5.17 -15.39
CA GLU A 187 -10.20 -6.10 -15.04
C GLU A 187 -11.58 -5.50 -15.36
N LEU A 188 -11.79 -4.21 -15.09
CA LEU A 188 -13.06 -3.54 -15.42
C LEU A 188 -13.35 -3.50 -16.92
N HIS A 189 -12.32 -3.36 -17.74
CA HIS A 189 -12.46 -3.41 -19.20
C HIS A 189 -12.86 -4.82 -19.66
N VAL A 190 -12.17 -5.85 -19.18
CA VAL A 190 -12.49 -7.25 -19.52
C VAL A 190 -13.88 -7.63 -19.02
N TRP A 191 -14.21 -7.26 -17.79
CA TRP A 191 -15.52 -7.50 -17.19
C TRP A 191 -16.65 -6.92 -18.04
N THR A 192 -16.49 -5.68 -18.50
CA THR A 192 -17.50 -5.01 -19.32
C THR A 192 -17.58 -5.65 -20.71
N ASP A 193 -16.44 -5.86 -21.36
CA ASP A 193 -16.35 -6.38 -22.74
C ASP A 193 -16.81 -7.84 -22.86
N LYS A 194 -16.68 -8.63 -21.79
CA LYS A 194 -17.01 -10.06 -21.74
C LYS A 194 -18.21 -10.36 -20.82
N SER A 195 -18.98 -9.34 -20.47
CA SER A 195 -20.16 -9.44 -19.60
C SER A 195 -21.16 -10.51 -20.03
N CYS A 196 -21.35 -10.71 -21.34
CA CYS A 196 -22.25 -11.74 -21.87
C CYS A 196 -21.93 -13.17 -21.40
N LEU A 197 -20.64 -13.51 -21.23
CA LEU A 197 -20.25 -14.84 -20.73
C LEU A 197 -20.61 -15.02 -19.26
N PHE A 198 -20.55 -13.94 -18.49
CA PHE A 198 -20.96 -13.96 -17.09
C PHE A 198 -22.48 -14.03 -16.95
N GLU A 199 -23.24 -13.35 -17.80
CA GLU A 199 -24.70 -13.46 -17.86
C GLU A 199 -25.16 -14.86 -18.28
N GLU A 200 -24.46 -15.49 -19.24
CA GLU A 200 -24.69 -16.88 -19.62
C GLU A 200 -24.40 -17.82 -18.45
N LEU A 201 -23.26 -17.65 -17.76
CA LEU A 201 -22.93 -18.44 -16.57
C LEU A 201 -24.00 -18.32 -15.47
N GLN A 202 -24.48 -17.10 -15.20
CA GLN A 202 -25.57 -16.88 -14.24
C GLN A 202 -26.86 -17.59 -14.66
N SER A 203 -27.17 -17.59 -15.95
CA SER A 203 -28.36 -18.27 -16.49
C SER A 203 -28.24 -19.78 -16.35
N LEU A 204 -27.05 -20.34 -16.59
CA LEU A 204 -26.75 -21.76 -16.41
C LEU A 204 -26.82 -22.18 -14.94
N ASP A 205 -26.33 -21.37 -14.01
CA ASP A 205 -26.45 -21.64 -12.56
C ASP A 205 -27.93 -21.70 -12.12
N ILE A 206 -28.78 -20.81 -12.64
CA ILE A 206 -30.23 -20.83 -12.38
C ILE A 206 -30.87 -22.09 -12.97
N PHE A 207 -30.54 -22.42 -14.22
CA PHE A 207 -31.05 -23.61 -14.89
C PHE A 207 -30.67 -24.90 -14.14
N LEU A 208 -29.43 -24.99 -13.68
CA LEU A 208 -28.94 -26.10 -12.87
C LEU A 208 -29.75 -26.23 -11.56
N ALA A 209 -30.01 -25.12 -10.88
CA ALA A 209 -30.81 -25.13 -9.66
C ALA A 209 -32.26 -25.60 -9.90
N GLU A 210 -32.87 -25.24 -11.04
CA GLU A 210 -34.21 -25.70 -11.41
C GLU A 210 -34.24 -27.19 -11.73
N LEU A 211 -33.25 -27.70 -12.47
CA LEU A 211 -33.11 -29.14 -12.75
C LEU A 211 -33.02 -29.97 -11.47
N TYR A 212 -32.25 -29.51 -10.48
CA TYR A 212 -32.07 -30.22 -9.23
C TYR A 212 -33.16 -29.99 -8.18
N LYS A 213 -34.07 -29.03 -8.38
CA LYS A 213 -35.08 -28.62 -7.39
C LYS A 213 -35.96 -29.75 -6.86
N HIS A 214 -36.24 -30.75 -7.69
CA HIS A 214 -37.10 -31.89 -7.37
C HIS A 214 -36.35 -33.22 -7.25
N LEU A 215 -35.02 -33.18 -7.34
CA LEU A 215 -34.16 -34.35 -7.21
C LEU A 215 -33.63 -34.43 -5.78
N ASP A 216 -34.44 -35.00 -4.90
CA ASP A 216 -34.01 -35.33 -3.53
C ASP A 216 -33.21 -36.64 -3.50
N SER A 217 -32.76 -37.05 -2.30
CA SER A 217 -31.99 -38.29 -2.11
C SER A 217 -32.76 -39.58 -2.44
N SER A 218 -34.06 -39.49 -2.74
CA SER A 218 -34.88 -40.61 -3.19
C SER A 218 -35.03 -40.68 -4.72
N SER A 219 -34.62 -39.64 -5.44
CA SER A 219 -34.67 -39.62 -6.91
C SER A 219 -33.56 -40.45 -7.53
N ASN A 220 -33.95 -41.32 -8.48
CA ASN A 220 -33.03 -42.07 -9.34
C ASN A 220 -32.89 -41.42 -10.73
N GLU A 221 -33.56 -40.29 -10.98
CA GLU A 221 -33.40 -39.52 -12.21
C GLU A 221 -32.02 -38.86 -12.23
N ARG A 222 -31.30 -39.09 -13.32
CA ARG A 222 -30.00 -38.44 -13.57
C ARG A 222 -30.25 -37.30 -14.54
N PRO A 223 -30.17 -36.04 -14.11
CA PRO A 223 -30.30 -34.91 -15.03
C PRO A 223 -29.15 -34.98 -16.05
N ASP A 224 -29.45 -34.58 -17.28
CA ASP A 224 -28.49 -34.48 -18.37
C ASP A 224 -27.78 -33.12 -18.26
N ILE A 225 -26.47 -33.12 -18.02
CA ILE A 225 -25.63 -31.96 -17.68
C ILE A 225 -24.48 -31.86 -18.68
#